data_AF-A0A833AQX3-F1
#
_entry.id   AF-A0A833AQX3-F1
#
_cell.length_a   1.000
_cell.length_b   1.000
_cell.length_c   1.000
_cell.angle_alpha   90.00
_cell.angle_beta   90.00
_cell.angle_gamma   90.00
#
_symmetry.space_group_name_H-M   'P 1'
#
loop_
_entity.id
_entity.type
_entity.pdbx_description
1 polymer ?
#
loop_
_entity_poly.entity_id
_entity_poly.type
_entity_poly.pdbx_seq_one_letter_code
_entity_poly.pdbx_strand_id
1 'polypeptide(L)'
;MSFGCAEKKSVEKYTSSWESLQKHPDPEWFKDAKFGIYAHWGPYSVPAYETEWYSHWMYVKGHKINKHHVEKYGPLSEFGYKDFIPMFKAEKFNADEWAELYKKAGARFAGPVAEHADGFAMWDSKLTQWDAMDMGPKRDVVGEMEKAVRKQGMKFIFSLHHQWLYAWYTTMDSTTDAVHAEYEDLYGPRVPASYFKMVEGKPEQLPDAKFNERWLSRAIEAVDKYQPDLVWFDNKLHILQDKTKADFLSHYYNKALEWGRDVVATYKHEEFPKGAGILDLERSRMAEKQDFPWLTDDSIDWKAWCHIDDPNYKSPDRLIDFLVDVVSKNGCLLLNITPKANGEIPEGVKERLLEMGKWLEVNGEAIYETRPWRIYGEGSMKIVEGHLSEKKNKDATAEEIRYTTKDQTLYAIALAWPESGKLVINSLGDQAAKIKSISLLGSDAALKWNVENEKLTIELPAEKPNEYAYSFKLKS
;
A
#
# COMPACT_ATOMS: atom_id res chain seq x y z
N MET A 1 40.96 -8.54 -28.98
CA MET A 1 39.52 -8.75 -28.75
C MET A 1 38.95 -7.42 -28.27
N SER A 2 38.09 -6.81 -29.08
CA SER A 2 37.50 -5.51 -28.81
C SER A 2 36.43 -5.66 -27.73
N PHE A 3 36.58 -4.94 -26.61
CA PHE A 3 35.51 -4.77 -25.63
C PHE A 3 34.46 -3.85 -26.27
N GLY A 4 33.32 -4.42 -26.65
CA GLY A 4 32.18 -3.65 -27.12
C GLY A 4 31.67 -2.74 -26.00
N CYS A 5 31.81 -1.42 -26.17
CA CYS A 5 31.02 -0.45 -25.43
C CYS A 5 29.55 -0.76 -25.67
N ALA A 6 28.82 -1.14 -24.62
CA ALA A 6 27.36 -1.13 -24.66
C ALA A 6 26.92 0.31 -24.95
N GLU A 7 26.28 0.52 -26.10
CA GLU A 7 25.63 1.79 -26.43
C GLU A 7 24.65 2.14 -25.31
N LYS A 8 24.91 3.24 -24.58
CA LYS A 8 23.90 3.88 -23.76
C LYS A 8 22.79 4.32 -24.70
N LYS A 9 21.69 3.56 -24.80
CA LYS A 9 20.45 4.06 -25.41
C LYS A 9 20.16 5.40 -24.76
N SER A 10 20.13 6.47 -25.56
CA SER A 10 19.67 7.77 -25.09
C SER A 10 18.23 7.60 -24.62
N VAL A 11 18.00 7.66 -23.32
CA VAL A 11 16.64 7.60 -22.81
C VAL A 11 15.97 8.92 -23.19
N GLU A 12 14.92 8.83 -24.01
CA GLU A 12 14.13 9.98 -24.43
C GLU A 12 13.48 10.61 -23.19
N LYS A 13 13.60 11.93 -23.03
CA LYS A 13 12.92 12.64 -21.94
C LYS A 13 11.42 12.45 -22.07
N TYR A 14 10.74 12.27 -20.94
CA TYR A 14 9.29 12.23 -20.91
C TYR A 14 8.72 13.62 -21.16
N THR A 15 7.69 13.70 -21.98
CA THR A 15 6.88 14.92 -22.14
C THR A 15 5.56 14.76 -21.39
N SER A 16 4.84 15.86 -21.14
CA SER A 16 3.53 15.83 -20.49
C SER A 16 2.40 15.31 -21.39
N SER A 17 2.68 14.33 -22.25
CA SER A 17 1.69 13.61 -23.05
C SER A 17 1.58 12.16 -22.55
N TRP A 18 0.36 11.64 -22.49
CA TRP A 18 0.13 10.26 -22.05
C TRP A 18 0.89 9.23 -22.90
N GLU A 19 0.99 9.44 -24.21
CA GLU A 19 1.76 8.60 -25.13
C GLU A 19 3.24 8.53 -24.73
N SER A 20 3.83 9.65 -24.28
CA SER A 20 5.21 9.66 -23.79
C SER A 20 5.33 8.94 -22.45
N LEU A 21 4.41 9.19 -21.53
CA LEU A 21 4.43 8.64 -20.17
C LEU A 21 4.21 7.12 -20.14
N GLN A 22 3.39 6.58 -21.04
CA GLN A 22 3.14 5.14 -21.18
C GLN A 22 4.37 4.34 -21.68
N LYS A 23 5.45 5.02 -22.07
CA LYS A 23 6.74 4.37 -22.39
C LYS A 23 7.57 4.10 -21.12
N HIS A 24 7.16 4.59 -19.95
CA HIS A 24 7.85 4.29 -18.70
C HIS A 24 7.70 2.81 -18.35
N PRO A 25 8.79 2.04 -18.18
CA PRO A 25 8.69 0.61 -17.95
C PRO A 25 8.30 0.30 -16.50
N ASP A 26 7.58 -0.80 -16.30
CA ASP A 26 7.36 -1.34 -14.95
C ASP A 26 8.69 -1.81 -14.34
N PRO A 27 9.18 -1.20 -13.24
CA PRO A 27 10.50 -1.50 -12.69
C PRO A 27 10.66 -2.94 -12.23
N GLU A 28 11.82 -3.55 -12.45
CA GLU A 28 12.04 -4.93 -11.96
C GLU A 28 12.09 -5.04 -10.44
N TRP A 29 12.65 -4.03 -9.76
CA TRP A 29 12.68 -4.03 -8.31
C TRP A 29 11.27 -4.13 -7.72
N PHE A 30 10.26 -3.51 -8.36
CA PHE A 30 8.88 -3.54 -7.88
C PHE A 30 8.30 -4.95 -8.02
N LYS A 31 8.44 -5.55 -9.21
CA LYS A 31 8.04 -6.93 -9.49
C LYS A 31 8.74 -7.93 -8.57
N ASP A 32 9.98 -7.68 -8.15
CA ASP A 32 10.73 -8.55 -7.25
C ASP A 32 10.42 -8.32 -5.77
N ALA A 33 9.89 -7.14 -5.41
CA ALA A 33 9.73 -6.73 -4.03
C ALA A 33 8.57 -7.42 -3.31
N LYS A 34 7.43 -7.59 -4.00
CA LYS A 34 6.19 -8.28 -3.55
C LYS A 34 5.47 -7.71 -2.34
N PHE A 35 6.18 -7.28 -1.31
CA PHE A 35 5.63 -6.85 -0.04
C PHE A 35 6.26 -5.56 0.44
N GLY A 36 5.41 -4.61 0.83
CA GLY A 36 5.81 -3.35 1.41
C GLY A 36 4.88 -2.91 2.54
N ILE A 37 5.33 -1.92 3.31
CA ILE A 37 4.60 -1.41 4.48
C ILE A 37 4.51 0.12 4.45
N TYR A 38 3.34 0.65 4.78
CA TYR A 38 3.14 2.07 5.05
C TYR A 38 2.27 2.30 6.28
N ALA A 39 2.09 3.56 6.67
CA ALA A 39 1.36 3.91 7.87
C ALA A 39 0.53 5.18 7.68
N HIS A 40 -0.80 5.06 7.85
CA HIS A 40 -1.69 6.20 8.04
C HIS A 40 -1.52 6.73 9.46
N TRP A 41 -0.63 7.71 9.58
CA TRP A 41 -0.28 8.34 10.83
C TRP A 41 -0.12 9.85 10.64
N GLY A 42 -0.88 10.62 11.41
CA GLY A 42 -0.98 12.08 11.31
C GLY A 42 -1.94 12.62 12.38
N PRO A 43 -2.33 13.91 12.33
CA PRO A 43 -3.20 14.52 13.34
C PRO A 43 -4.53 13.79 13.55
N TYR A 44 -5.08 13.16 12.51
CA TYR A 44 -6.28 12.31 12.58
C TYR A 44 -6.12 11.08 13.48
N SER A 45 -4.90 10.74 13.90
CA SER A 45 -4.63 9.66 14.87
C SER A 45 -4.82 10.11 16.33
N VAL A 46 -4.83 11.42 16.61
CA VAL A 46 -5.03 11.99 17.96
C VAL A 46 -6.38 11.58 18.59
N PRO A 47 -7.53 11.71 17.90
CA PRO A 47 -8.81 11.35 18.49
C PRO A 47 -8.97 9.84 18.75
N ALA A 48 -8.16 8.99 18.09
CA ALA A 48 -8.19 7.53 18.18
C ALA A 48 -9.59 6.92 18.02
N TYR A 49 -10.40 7.47 17.10
CA TYR A 49 -11.82 7.15 17.00
C TYR A 49 -12.25 6.86 15.55
N GLU A 50 -12.71 5.63 15.32
CA GLU A 50 -13.37 5.13 14.11
C GLU A 50 -12.55 5.06 12.81
N THR A 51 -11.90 6.15 12.36
CA THR A 51 -11.23 6.23 11.04
C THR A 51 -10.36 7.47 10.92
N GLU A 52 -9.37 7.44 10.04
CA GLU A 52 -8.57 8.58 9.58
C GLU A 52 -9.41 9.68 8.92
N TRP A 53 -10.61 9.34 8.43
CA TRP A 53 -11.61 10.31 7.97
C TRP A 53 -12.35 11.01 9.12
N TYR A 54 -11.90 10.85 10.37
CA TYR A 54 -12.37 11.67 11.49
C TYR A 54 -12.35 13.15 11.13
N SER A 55 -11.29 13.61 10.46
CA SER A 55 -11.10 14.99 9.99
C SER A 55 -12.28 15.49 9.15
N HIS A 56 -12.90 14.64 8.34
CA HIS A 56 -14.10 14.99 7.57
C HIS A 56 -15.38 14.79 8.36
N TRP A 57 -15.56 13.59 8.90
CA TRP A 57 -16.82 13.16 9.50
C TRP A 57 -17.19 13.92 10.78
N MET A 58 -16.23 14.60 11.41
CA MET A 58 -16.51 15.53 12.51
C MET A 58 -17.30 16.77 12.06
N TYR A 59 -17.22 17.17 10.79
CA TYR A 59 -17.98 18.29 10.22
C TYR A 59 -19.33 17.88 9.62
N VAL A 60 -19.58 16.58 9.46
CA VAL A 60 -20.86 16.08 8.92
C VAL A 60 -21.92 16.04 10.02
N LYS A 61 -22.77 17.07 10.05
CA LYS A 61 -23.82 17.23 11.07
C LYS A 61 -24.66 15.96 11.24
N GLY A 62 -24.74 15.47 12.48
CA GLY A 62 -25.54 14.30 12.85
C GLY A 62 -24.86 12.95 12.61
N HIS A 63 -23.70 12.92 11.95
CA HIS A 63 -22.85 11.73 11.86
C HIS A 63 -22.36 11.31 13.26
N LYS A 64 -22.07 10.01 13.46
CA LYS A 64 -21.65 9.49 14.78
C LYS A 64 -20.36 10.13 15.28
N ILE A 65 -19.42 10.42 14.38
CA ILE A 65 -18.15 11.09 14.69
C ILE A 65 -18.39 12.55 15.07
N ASN A 66 -19.24 13.29 14.34
CA ASN A 66 -19.64 14.64 14.71
C ASN A 66 -20.26 14.71 16.12
N LYS A 67 -21.18 13.78 16.45
CA LYS A 67 -21.79 13.72 17.80
C LYS A 67 -20.75 13.47 18.88
N HIS A 68 -19.88 12.47 18.68
CA HIS A 68 -18.78 12.17 19.59
C HIS A 68 -17.84 13.37 19.76
N HIS A 69 -17.51 14.06 18.67
CA HIS A 69 -16.65 15.23 18.69
C HIS A 69 -17.25 16.35 19.55
N VAL A 70 -18.52 16.70 19.31
CA VAL A 70 -19.20 17.77 20.04
C VAL A 70 -19.33 17.44 21.53
N GLU A 71 -19.62 16.18 21.86
CA GLU A 71 -19.70 15.73 23.25
C GLU A 71 -18.36 15.78 23.97
N LYS A 72 -17.26 15.39 23.30
CA LYS A 72 -15.94 15.25 23.91
C LYS A 72 -15.10 16.53 23.91
N TYR A 73 -15.15 17.30 22.82
CA TYR A 73 -14.26 18.45 22.58
C TYR A 73 -15.00 19.79 22.51
N GLY A 74 -16.31 19.78 22.25
CA GLY A 74 -17.12 20.99 22.15
C GLY A 74 -17.50 21.37 20.70
N PRO A 75 -18.09 22.56 20.50
CA PRO A 75 -18.60 22.98 19.19
C PRO A 75 -17.46 23.21 18.19
N LEU A 76 -17.71 22.90 16.91
CA LEU A 76 -16.73 22.98 15.80
C LEU A 76 -16.16 24.38 15.53
N SER A 77 -16.84 25.43 15.99
CA SER A 77 -16.35 26.81 15.93
C SER A 77 -15.32 27.13 17.02
N GLU A 78 -15.30 26.36 18.11
CA GLU A 78 -14.35 26.54 19.23
C GLU A 78 -13.23 25.50 19.19
N PHE A 79 -13.58 24.25 18.88
CA PHE A 79 -12.64 23.15 18.68
C PHE A 79 -12.91 22.51 17.31
N GLY A 80 -12.06 22.84 16.33
CA GLY A 80 -12.08 22.24 15.00
C GLY A 80 -10.87 21.34 14.78
N TYR A 81 -10.73 20.81 13.56
CA TYR A 81 -9.69 19.83 13.25
C TYR A 81 -8.27 20.37 13.46
N LYS A 82 -8.03 21.65 13.12
CA LYS A 82 -6.75 22.34 13.36
C LYS A 82 -6.27 22.22 14.81
N ASP A 83 -7.18 22.09 15.78
CA ASP A 83 -6.85 22.05 17.20
C ASP A 83 -6.26 20.70 17.64
N PHE A 84 -6.42 19.64 16.83
CA PHE A 84 -5.70 18.38 17.02
C PHE A 84 -4.23 18.45 16.57
N ILE A 85 -3.87 19.35 15.67
CA ILE A 85 -2.50 19.47 15.14
C ILE A 85 -1.47 19.72 16.26
N PRO A 86 -1.64 20.69 17.18
CA PRO A 86 -0.69 20.87 18.28
C PRO A 86 -0.70 19.72 19.31
N MET A 87 -1.72 18.86 19.30
CA MET A 87 -1.78 17.66 20.15
C MET A 87 -1.01 16.48 19.55
N PHE A 88 -0.78 16.48 18.24
CA PHE A 88 0.01 15.47 17.54
C PHE A 88 1.51 15.71 17.73
N LYS A 89 2.07 15.24 18.85
CA LYS A 89 3.46 15.55 19.24
C LYS A 89 4.51 14.51 18.86
N ALA A 90 4.10 13.31 18.45
CA ALA A 90 5.03 12.25 18.05
C ALA A 90 6.12 11.90 19.11
N GLU A 91 5.81 11.97 20.41
CA GLU A 91 6.78 11.88 21.52
C GLU A 91 7.57 10.56 21.57
N LYS A 92 7.03 9.49 21.02
CA LYS A 92 7.62 8.15 20.93
C LYS A 92 7.96 7.74 19.49
N PHE A 93 7.84 8.65 18.53
CA PHE A 93 8.19 8.35 17.15
C PHE A 93 9.70 8.22 16.96
N ASN A 94 10.10 7.09 16.38
CA ASN A 94 11.46 6.80 15.98
C ASN A 94 11.47 6.11 14.62
N ALA A 95 11.94 6.83 13.59
CA ALA A 95 11.99 6.33 12.22
C ALA A 95 12.89 5.08 12.06
N ASP A 96 14.02 5.02 12.79
CA ASP A 96 14.92 3.86 12.75
C ASP A 96 14.25 2.60 13.32
N GLU A 97 13.51 2.72 14.43
CA GLU A 97 12.77 1.60 15.02
C GLU A 97 11.64 1.11 14.12
N TRP A 98 10.92 2.04 13.48
CA TRP A 98 9.87 1.69 12.50
C TRP A 98 10.48 0.96 11.30
N ALA A 99 11.54 1.50 10.71
CA ALA A 99 12.19 0.89 9.56
C ALA A 99 12.80 -0.48 9.89
N GLU A 100 13.39 -0.65 11.08
CA GLU A 100 13.89 -1.95 11.54
C GLU A 100 12.76 -2.97 11.69
N LEU A 101 11.61 -2.58 12.27
CA LEU A 101 10.43 -3.44 12.35
C LEU A 101 9.92 -3.83 10.96
N TYR A 102 9.84 -2.88 10.02
CA TYR A 102 9.40 -3.15 8.65
C TYR A 102 10.34 -4.13 7.95
N LYS A 103 11.65 -3.97 8.14
CA LYS A 103 12.65 -4.90 7.62
C LYS A 103 12.48 -6.30 8.20
N LYS A 104 12.30 -6.41 9.53
CA LYS A 104 12.03 -7.69 10.22
C LYS A 104 10.73 -8.33 9.75
N ALA A 105 9.73 -7.54 9.39
CA ALA A 105 8.48 -8.04 8.82
C ALA A 105 8.64 -8.58 7.38
N GLY A 106 9.79 -8.38 6.75
CA GLY A 106 10.05 -8.79 5.37
C GLY A 106 9.68 -7.75 4.31
N ALA A 107 9.38 -6.50 4.67
CA ALA A 107 9.12 -5.47 3.67
C ALA A 107 10.37 -5.23 2.80
N ARG A 108 10.17 -5.07 1.49
CA ARG A 108 11.22 -4.65 0.54
C ARG A 108 11.04 -3.19 0.10
N PHE A 109 9.89 -2.59 0.38
CA PHE A 109 9.62 -1.16 0.21
C PHE A 109 8.78 -0.64 1.36
N ALA A 110 9.02 0.58 1.83
CA ALA A 110 8.26 1.15 2.94
C ALA A 110 8.29 2.68 3.00
N GLY A 111 7.36 3.27 3.74
CA GLY A 111 7.39 4.69 4.08
C GLY A 111 6.05 5.24 4.62
N PRO A 112 5.93 6.55 4.83
CA PRO A 112 4.77 7.14 5.49
C PRO A 112 3.67 7.55 4.50
N VAL A 113 2.48 7.81 5.02
CA VAL A 113 1.58 8.78 4.37
C VAL A 113 2.23 10.16 4.50
N ALA A 114 2.62 10.78 3.39
CA ALA A 114 3.27 12.09 3.40
C ALA A 114 2.26 13.22 3.58
N GLU A 115 1.08 13.11 2.97
CA GLU A 115 -0.05 14.01 3.22
C GLU A 115 -1.34 13.24 2.94
N HIS A 116 -2.22 13.21 3.95
CA HIS A 116 -3.52 12.57 3.83
C HIS A 116 -4.58 13.57 3.31
N ALA A 117 -5.86 13.17 3.33
CA ALA A 117 -6.98 14.04 2.95
C ALA A 117 -7.25 15.18 3.95
N ASP A 118 -6.40 15.34 4.98
CA ASP A 118 -6.60 16.30 6.06
C ASP A 118 -5.84 17.63 5.87
N GLY A 119 -4.96 17.70 4.88
CA GLY A 119 -4.24 18.92 4.45
C GLY A 119 -2.92 19.16 5.17
N PHE A 120 -2.55 18.29 6.10
CA PHE A 120 -1.35 18.38 6.91
C PHE A 120 -0.18 17.63 6.25
N ALA A 121 0.87 18.37 5.87
CA ALA A 121 2.07 17.78 5.31
C ALA A 121 2.97 17.20 6.41
N MET A 122 3.37 15.94 6.29
CA MET A 122 4.24 15.26 7.25
C MET A 122 5.73 15.55 7.01
N TRP A 123 6.06 16.58 6.22
CA TRP A 123 7.42 16.97 5.86
C TRP A 123 7.66 18.46 6.12
N ASP A 124 8.92 18.91 6.12
CA ASP A 124 9.27 20.34 6.20
C ASP A 124 8.87 21.02 4.88
N SER A 125 7.68 21.62 4.78
CA SER A 125 7.18 22.22 3.54
C SER A 125 7.46 23.71 3.48
N LYS A 126 7.78 24.22 2.29
CA LYS A 126 7.87 25.67 2.04
C LYS A 126 6.59 26.24 1.45
N LEU A 127 5.61 25.38 1.15
CA LEU A 127 4.39 25.74 0.43
C LEU A 127 3.17 25.88 1.36
N THR A 128 3.28 25.40 2.59
CA THR A 128 2.25 25.48 3.62
C THR A 128 2.90 25.75 4.97
N GLN A 129 2.14 26.30 5.92
CA GLN A 129 2.53 26.30 7.34
C GLN A 129 1.97 25.06 8.08
N TRP A 130 1.01 24.37 7.46
CA TRP A 130 0.33 23.20 8.02
C TRP A 130 1.16 21.96 7.76
N ASP A 131 2.32 21.91 8.43
CA ASP A 131 3.24 20.80 8.30
C ASP A 131 3.88 20.38 9.62
N ALA A 132 4.50 19.20 9.60
CA ALA A 132 5.07 18.56 10.78
C ALA A 132 6.36 19.23 11.30
N MET A 133 7.04 20.04 10.48
CA MET A 133 8.21 20.82 10.91
C MET A 133 7.77 22.10 11.63
N ASP A 134 6.76 22.77 11.09
CA ASP A 134 6.22 24.03 11.62
C ASP A 134 5.17 23.83 12.71
N MET A 135 4.57 22.65 12.86
CA MET A 135 3.54 22.38 13.87
C MET A 135 3.65 20.96 14.44
N GLY A 136 2.90 20.69 15.52
CA GLY A 136 2.80 19.36 16.14
C GLY A 136 4.17 18.75 16.50
N PRO A 137 4.68 17.76 15.75
CA PRO A 137 5.94 17.06 16.03
C PRO A 137 7.21 17.93 16.00
N LYS A 138 7.20 19.06 15.27
CA LYS A 138 8.36 19.92 15.02
C LYS A 138 9.56 19.19 14.42
N ARG A 139 9.30 18.32 13.44
CA ARG A 139 10.31 17.52 12.75
C ARG A 139 9.85 17.09 11.35
N ASP A 140 10.81 16.87 10.46
CA ASP A 140 10.57 16.34 9.11
C ASP A 140 10.38 14.80 9.14
N VAL A 141 9.14 14.35 9.35
CA VAL A 141 8.83 12.92 9.48
C VAL A 141 9.12 12.16 8.18
N VAL A 142 8.75 12.71 7.02
CA VAL A 142 9.03 12.08 5.72
C VAL A 142 10.54 11.95 5.49
N GLY A 143 11.32 13.00 5.76
CA GLY A 143 12.77 12.98 5.61
C GLY A 143 13.49 12.05 6.59
N GLU A 144 12.97 11.88 7.80
CA GLU A 144 13.50 10.89 8.74
C GLU A 144 13.19 9.45 8.32
N MET A 145 11.96 9.19 7.86
CA MET A 145 11.56 7.88 7.33
C MET A 145 12.35 7.52 6.07
N GLU A 146 12.59 8.48 5.18
CA GLU A 146 13.41 8.29 3.97
C GLU A 146 14.78 7.73 4.33
N LYS A 147 15.49 8.39 5.25
CA LYS A 147 16.82 7.97 5.70
C LYS A 147 16.79 6.60 6.36
N ALA A 148 15.84 6.37 7.27
CA ALA A 148 15.72 5.14 8.03
C ALA A 148 15.39 3.93 7.14
N VAL A 149 14.43 4.08 6.22
CA VAL A 149 14.03 3.02 5.28
C VAL A 149 15.19 2.65 4.36
N ARG A 150 15.88 3.64 3.79
CA ARG A 150 17.05 3.38 2.93
C ARG A 150 18.22 2.75 3.69
N LYS A 151 18.45 3.15 4.94
CA LYS A 151 19.47 2.56 5.82
C LYS A 151 19.24 1.06 6.05
N GLN A 152 17.99 0.60 6.02
CA GLN A 152 17.63 -0.83 6.10
C GLN A 152 17.68 -1.55 4.74
N GLY A 153 18.12 -0.87 3.67
CA GLY A 153 18.22 -1.43 2.32
C GLY A 153 16.86 -1.64 1.63
N MET A 154 15.80 -0.99 2.12
CA MET A 154 14.48 -1.02 1.49
C MET A 154 14.31 0.14 0.52
N LYS A 155 13.39 -0.03 -0.44
CA LYS A 155 12.93 1.03 -1.33
C LYS A 155 12.04 2.01 -0.57
N PHE A 156 12.26 3.31 -0.75
CA PHE A 156 11.50 4.33 -0.02
C PHE A 156 10.26 4.74 -0.80
N ILE A 157 9.11 4.79 -0.13
CA ILE A 157 7.85 5.20 -0.74
C ILE A 157 7.19 6.30 0.11
N PHE A 158 6.24 7.02 -0.47
CA PHE A 158 5.24 7.74 0.33
C PHE A 158 3.91 7.79 -0.41
N SER A 159 2.83 8.04 0.33
CA SER A 159 1.50 8.27 -0.27
C SER A 159 1.02 9.72 -0.16
N LEU A 160 0.22 10.12 -1.14
CA LEU A 160 -0.42 11.43 -1.25
C LEU A 160 -1.93 11.26 -1.50
N HIS A 161 -2.73 11.98 -0.71
CA HIS A 161 -4.19 11.89 -0.74
C HIS A 161 -4.83 13.30 -0.83
N HIS A 162 -4.03 14.36 -0.98
CA HIS A 162 -4.44 15.76 -0.83
C HIS A 162 -5.34 16.29 -1.95
N GLN A 163 -5.56 15.53 -3.02
CA GLN A 163 -6.64 15.81 -3.98
C GLN A 163 -8.01 15.84 -3.30
N TRP A 164 -8.17 15.08 -2.20
CA TRP A 164 -9.44 15.04 -1.48
C TRP A 164 -9.86 16.39 -0.95
N LEU A 165 -8.91 17.29 -0.63
CA LEU A 165 -9.17 18.64 -0.09
C LEU A 165 -10.14 19.48 -0.92
N TYR A 166 -10.30 19.19 -2.22
CA TYR A 166 -11.34 19.82 -3.00
C TYR A 166 -12.72 19.38 -2.53
N ALA A 167 -13.43 20.31 -1.88
CA ALA A 167 -14.75 20.11 -1.30
C ALA A 167 -14.79 19.02 -0.19
N TRP A 168 -13.68 18.81 0.51
CA TRP A 168 -13.63 17.88 1.64
C TRP A 168 -14.23 18.43 2.93
N TYR A 169 -14.19 19.76 3.11
CA TYR A 169 -14.60 20.44 4.33
C TYR A 169 -15.76 21.41 4.06
N THR A 170 -16.55 21.72 5.09
CA THR A 170 -17.67 22.67 5.02
C THR A 170 -17.21 24.13 5.02
N THR A 171 -16.44 24.55 4.01
CA THR A 171 -15.75 25.86 3.97
C THR A 171 -16.68 27.09 3.84
N MET A 172 -18.00 26.89 3.83
CA MET A 172 -19.03 27.94 3.85
C MET A 172 -19.91 27.92 5.10
N ASP A 173 -19.75 26.93 5.98
CA ASP A 173 -20.57 26.81 7.20
C ASP A 173 -19.99 27.68 8.31
N SER A 174 -20.69 28.78 8.62
CA SER A 174 -20.30 29.74 9.66
C SER A 174 -20.26 29.17 11.09
N THR A 175 -20.71 27.93 11.29
CA THR A 175 -20.65 27.23 12.59
C THR A 175 -19.41 26.37 12.76
N THR A 176 -18.47 26.42 11.81
CA THR A 176 -17.27 25.60 11.77
C THR A 176 -16.03 26.47 11.57
N ASP A 177 -14.88 26.03 12.07
CA ASP A 177 -13.62 26.74 11.85
C ASP A 177 -13.15 26.73 10.38
N ALA A 178 -13.63 25.79 9.57
CA ALA A 178 -13.29 25.70 8.15
C ALA A 178 -13.77 26.90 7.29
N VAL A 179 -14.63 27.78 7.84
CA VAL A 179 -15.07 29.01 7.17
C VAL A 179 -14.01 30.12 7.15
N HIS A 180 -13.02 30.04 8.03
CA HIS A 180 -12.00 31.06 8.21
C HIS A 180 -10.98 31.03 7.07
N ALA A 181 -10.80 32.18 6.41
CA ALA A 181 -9.97 32.28 5.21
C ALA A 181 -8.47 32.02 5.50
N GLU A 182 -8.01 32.32 6.71
CA GLU A 182 -6.66 32.00 7.17
C GLU A 182 -6.37 30.48 7.22
N TYR A 183 -7.41 29.64 7.21
CA TYR A 183 -7.30 28.18 7.23
C TYR A 183 -7.61 27.54 5.87
N GLU A 184 -7.79 28.31 4.79
CA GLU A 184 -8.00 27.79 3.41
C GLU A 184 -6.87 26.85 2.98
N ASP A 185 -5.65 27.10 3.46
CA ASP A 185 -4.50 26.23 3.19
C ASP A 185 -4.66 24.84 3.86
N LEU A 186 -5.27 24.74 5.05
CA LEU A 186 -5.55 23.43 5.65
C LEU A 186 -6.79 22.76 5.04
N TYR A 187 -7.87 23.51 4.88
CA TYR A 187 -9.20 22.96 4.56
C TYR A 187 -9.56 22.95 3.08
N GLY A 188 -8.70 23.50 2.21
CA GLY A 188 -8.98 23.61 0.79
C GLY A 188 -9.88 24.81 0.44
N PRO A 189 -10.24 24.94 -0.86
CA PRO A 189 -10.90 26.13 -1.36
C PRO A 189 -12.32 26.30 -0.83
N ARG A 190 -12.76 27.55 -0.79
CA ARG A 190 -14.14 27.91 -0.43
C ARG A 190 -15.11 27.48 -1.52
N VAL A 191 -15.99 26.52 -1.23
CA VAL A 191 -16.94 25.93 -2.19
C VAL A 191 -18.37 25.91 -1.63
N PRO A 192 -19.43 25.93 -2.48
CA PRO A 192 -20.81 25.84 -2.01
C PRO A 192 -21.06 24.58 -1.17
N ALA A 193 -21.93 24.68 -0.15
CA ALA A 193 -22.22 23.56 0.74
C ALA A 193 -22.81 22.32 0.03
N SER A 194 -23.42 22.48 -1.15
CA SER A 194 -23.86 21.35 -1.97
C SER A 194 -22.71 20.43 -2.40
N TYR A 195 -21.48 20.95 -2.46
CA TYR A 195 -20.30 20.21 -2.93
C TYR A 195 -19.72 19.33 -1.81
N PHE A 196 -20.08 19.56 -0.54
CA PHE A 196 -19.55 18.80 0.60
C PHE A 196 -20.01 17.32 0.64
N LYS A 197 -20.98 16.91 -0.20
CA LYS A 197 -21.47 15.52 -0.31
C LYS A 197 -20.58 14.62 -1.19
N MET A 198 -19.35 15.05 -1.46
CA MET A 198 -18.42 14.45 -2.44
C MET A 198 -17.92 13.04 -2.13
N VAL A 199 -18.21 12.49 -0.95
CA VAL A 199 -17.84 11.10 -0.61
C VAL A 199 -18.54 10.10 -1.54
N GLU A 200 -19.71 10.44 -2.09
CA GLU A 200 -20.57 9.49 -2.83
C GLU A 200 -20.84 9.89 -4.30
N GLY A 201 -20.19 10.93 -4.84
CA GLY A 201 -20.53 11.45 -6.17
C GLY A 201 -19.44 12.25 -6.88
N LYS A 202 -19.71 12.63 -8.14
CA LYS A 202 -18.83 13.52 -8.91
C LYS A 202 -19.09 14.98 -8.50
N PRO A 203 -18.05 15.84 -8.45
CA PRO A 203 -18.27 17.25 -8.19
C PRO A 203 -19.15 17.88 -9.27
N GLU A 204 -20.03 18.80 -8.88
CA GLU A 204 -20.80 19.60 -9.84
C GLU A 204 -19.88 20.46 -10.73
N GLN A 205 -18.75 20.93 -10.18
CA GLN A 205 -17.68 21.62 -10.91
C GLN A 205 -16.31 21.09 -10.49
N LEU A 206 -15.44 20.85 -11.47
CA LEU A 206 -14.05 20.47 -11.22
C LEU A 206 -13.25 21.63 -10.60
N PRO A 207 -12.18 21.33 -9.83
CA PRO A 207 -11.28 22.33 -9.28
C PRO A 207 -10.70 23.26 -10.35
N ASP A 208 -10.48 24.51 -9.96
CA ASP A 208 -9.89 25.53 -10.81
C ASP A 208 -8.37 25.33 -11.02
N ALA A 209 -7.75 26.20 -11.80
CA ALA A 209 -6.31 26.16 -12.06
C ALA A 209 -5.47 26.34 -10.79
N LYS A 210 -5.92 27.16 -9.83
CA LYS A 210 -5.20 27.43 -8.57
C LYS A 210 -5.11 26.17 -7.71
N PHE A 211 -6.20 25.41 -7.58
CA PHE A 211 -6.18 24.14 -6.86
C PHE A 211 -5.26 23.10 -7.54
N ASN A 212 -5.35 23.00 -8.87
CA ASN A 212 -4.50 22.08 -9.64
C ASN A 212 -3.00 22.42 -9.50
N GLU A 213 -2.62 23.69 -9.59
CA GLU A 213 -1.25 24.16 -9.42
C GLU A 213 -0.73 23.91 -8.00
N ARG A 214 -1.57 24.15 -6.99
CA ARG A 214 -1.24 23.89 -5.59
C ARG A 214 -1.02 22.40 -5.33
N TRP A 215 -1.92 21.54 -5.83
CA TRP A 215 -1.78 20.10 -5.74
C TRP A 215 -0.47 19.62 -6.37
N LEU A 216 -0.17 20.10 -7.58
CA LEU A 216 1.04 19.74 -8.33
C LEU A 216 2.31 20.21 -7.62
N SER A 217 2.31 21.44 -7.11
CA SER A 217 3.47 22.03 -6.44
C SER A 217 3.85 21.29 -5.15
N ARG A 218 2.86 20.88 -4.33
CA ARG A 218 3.13 20.06 -3.13
C ARG A 218 3.68 18.69 -3.50
N ALA A 219 3.10 18.04 -4.51
CA ALA A 219 3.59 16.74 -4.97
C ALA A 219 5.03 16.82 -5.53
N ILE A 220 5.34 17.85 -6.31
CA ILE A 220 6.69 18.10 -6.83
C ILE A 220 7.68 18.40 -5.69
N GLU A 221 7.30 19.23 -4.71
CA GLU A 221 8.17 19.54 -3.57
C GLU A 221 8.59 18.28 -2.82
N ALA A 222 7.65 17.39 -2.50
CA ALA A 222 7.94 16.14 -1.80
C ALA A 222 8.84 15.21 -2.64
N VAL A 223 8.57 15.09 -3.94
CA VAL A 223 9.38 14.29 -4.87
C VAL A 223 10.82 14.81 -4.95
N ASP A 224 11.00 16.12 -5.12
CA ASP A 224 12.31 16.72 -5.26
C ASP A 224 13.14 16.65 -3.98
N LYS A 225 12.49 16.74 -2.81
CA LYS A 225 13.15 16.62 -1.51
C LYS A 225 13.59 15.19 -1.18
N TYR A 226 12.74 14.19 -1.41
CA TYR A 226 12.91 12.86 -0.83
C TYR A 226 13.20 11.75 -1.85
N GLN A 227 13.09 12.05 -3.15
CA GLN A 227 13.44 11.14 -4.24
C GLN A 227 12.85 9.73 -4.10
N PRO A 228 11.53 9.60 -3.87
CA PRO A 228 10.90 8.32 -3.60
C PRO A 228 11.15 7.33 -4.74
N ASP A 229 11.23 6.05 -4.41
CA ASP A 229 11.20 4.96 -5.40
C ASP A 229 9.76 4.68 -5.85
N LEU A 230 8.75 4.96 -5.01
CA LEU A 230 7.34 4.89 -5.37
C LEU A 230 6.54 6.06 -4.77
N VAL A 231 5.75 6.73 -5.60
CA VAL A 231 4.72 7.68 -5.17
C VAL A 231 3.37 7.02 -5.31
N TRP A 232 2.68 6.88 -4.18
CA TRP A 232 1.36 6.29 -4.14
C TRP A 232 0.31 7.41 -4.15
N PHE A 233 -0.74 7.27 -4.95
CA PHE A 233 -1.86 8.21 -4.94
C PHE A 233 -3.16 7.53 -4.54
N ASP A 234 -3.91 8.22 -3.68
CA ASP A 234 -5.26 7.78 -3.35
C ASP A 234 -6.20 7.91 -4.55
N ASN A 235 -7.41 7.39 -4.41
CA ASN A 235 -8.45 7.59 -5.41
C ASN A 235 -8.85 9.08 -5.50
N LYS A 236 -9.74 9.41 -6.44
CA LYS A 236 -10.25 10.76 -6.72
C LYS A 236 -9.28 11.66 -7.49
N LEU A 237 -8.19 11.12 -8.05
CA LEU A 237 -7.36 11.89 -8.98
C LEU A 237 -8.13 12.36 -10.23
N HIS A 238 -9.25 11.72 -10.59
CA HIS A 238 -10.08 12.13 -11.73
C HIS A 238 -10.67 13.55 -11.61
N ILE A 239 -10.66 14.18 -10.43
CA ILE A 239 -11.09 15.58 -10.29
C ILE A 239 -10.04 16.56 -10.82
N LEU A 240 -8.78 16.15 -10.87
CA LEU A 240 -7.69 16.97 -11.39
C LEU A 240 -7.75 17.02 -12.91
N GLN A 241 -7.24 18.10 -13.49
CA GLN A 241 -7.07 18.18 -14.93
C GLN A 241 -6.08 17.11 -15.40
N ASP A 242 -6.33 16.48 -16.55
CA ASP A 242 -5.42 15.48 -17.12
C ASP A 242 -4.01 16.03 -17.33
N LYS A 243 -3.91 17.32 -17.70
CA LYS A 243 -2.64 18.02 -17.81
C LYS A 243 -1.87 18.03 -16.48
N THR A 244 -2.52 18.29 -15.35
CA THR A 244 -1.90 18.30 -14.02
C THR A 244 -1.29 16.95 -13.68
N LYS A 245 -2.04 15.86 -13.92
CA LYS A 245 -1.57 14.49 -13.68
C LYS A 245 -0.39 14.13 -14.60
N ALA A 246 -0.49 14.49 -15.89
CA ALA A 246 0.57 14.26 -16.86
C ALA A 246 1.84 15.08 -16.56
N ASP A 247 1.69 16.32 -16.10
CA ASP A 247 2.81 17.18 -15.70
C ASP A 247 3.54 16.60 -14.49
N PHE A 248 2.81 16.06 -13.49
CA PHE A 248 3.42 15.37 -12.35
C PHE A 248 4.25 14.15 -12.82
N LEU A 249 3.66 13.25 -13.60
CA LEU A 249 4.36 12.05 -14.06
C LEU A 249 5.56 12.39 -14.94
N SER A 250 5.43 13.38 -15.82
CA SER A 250 6.52 13.88 -16.64
C SER A 250 7.68 14.38 -15.78
N HIS A 251 7.39 15.19 -14.75
CA HIS A 251 8.41 15.65 -13.81
C HIS A 251 9.07 14.49 -13.08
N TYR A 252 8.28 13.60 -12.46
CA TYR A 252 8.79 12.51 -11.66
C TYR A 252 9.60 11.49 -12.47
N TYR A 253 9.13 11.10 -13.65
CA TYR A 253 9.86 10.17 -14.51
C TYR A 253 11.13 10.79 -15.10
N ASN A 254 11.15 12.09 -15.41
CA ASN A 254 12.40 12.76 -15.80
C ASN A 254 13.38 12.88 -14.63
N LYS A 255 12.89 13.10 -13.40
CA LYS A 255 13.74 13.05 -12.19
C LYS A 255 14.33 11.68 -11.96
N ALA A 256 13.57 10.62 -12.21
CA ALA A 256 14.06 9.25 -12.16
C ALA A 256 15.24 9.02 -13.13
N LEU A 257 15.17 9.60 -14.35
CA LEU A 257 16.30 9.58 -15.30
C LEU A 257 17.52 10.34 -14.76
N GLU A 258 17.32 11.49 -14.12
CA GLU A 258 18.40 12.26 -13.48
C GLU A 258 19.06 11.49 -12.33
N TRP A 259 18.27 10.75 -11.54
CA TRP A 259 18.75 9.95 -10.42
C TRP A 259 19.35 8.61 -10.84
N GLY A 260 19.13 8.18 -12.09
CA GLY A 260 19.50 6.84 -12.56
C GLY A 260 18.75 5.74 -11.82
N ARG A 261 17.47 5.97 -11.48
CA ARG A 261 16.62 5.03 -10.75
C ARG A 261 15.35 4.74 -11.54
N ASP A 262 14.88 3.51 -11.43
CA ASP A 262 13.53 3.15 -11.88
C ASP A 262 12.54 3.44 -10.76
N VAL A 263 11.45 4.15 -11.06
CA VAL A 263 10.47 4.60 -10.07
C VAL A 263 9.06 4.09 -10.40
N VAL A 264 8.15 4.16 -9.44
CA VAL A 264 6.74 3.78 -9.64
C VAL A 264 5.83 4.93 -9.24
N ALA A 265 4.81 5.21 -10.05
CA ALA A 265 3.63 5.96 -9.62
C ALA A 265 2.42 5.02 -9.63
N THR A 266 1.62 5.02 -8.57
CA THR A 266 0.39 4.22 -8.51
C THR A 266 -0.85 5.06 -8.74
N TYR A 267 -1.96 4.43 -9.10
CA TYR A 267 -3.26 5.07 -9.24
C TYR A 267 -4.39 4.08 -8.97
N LYS A 268 -5.55 4.58 -8.54
CA LYS A 268 -6.76 3.77 -8.34
C LYS A 268 -7.67 3.84 -9.58
N HIS A 269 -8.52 2.84 -9.78
CA HIS A 269 -9.54 2.80 -10.84
C HIS A 269 -8.98 3.07 -12.27
N GLU A 270 -9.56 4.02 -13.01
CA GLU A 270 -9.14 4.41 -14.36
C GLU A 270 -8.56 5.84 -14.37
N GLU A 271 -7.89 6.24 -13.29
CA GLU A 271 -7.48 7.63 -13.10
C GLU A 271 -6.23 8.06 -13.89
N PHE A 272 -5.40 7.08 -14.26
CA PHE A 272 -4.38 7.20 -15.30
C PHE A 272 -4.71 6.27 -16.49
N PRO A 273 -4.28 6.61 -17.71
CA PRO A 273 -4.24 5.67 -18.82
C PRO A 273 -3.40 4.43 -18.47
N LYS A 274 -3.88 3.25 -18.87
CA LYS A 274 -3.17 1.97 -18.65
C LYS A 274 -1.73 2.06 -19.15
N GLY A 275 -0.76 1.65 -18.33
CA GLY A 275 0.67 1.69 -18.64
C GLY A 275 1.36 3.02 -18.33
N ALA A 276 0.64 4.06 -17.90
CA ALA A 276 1.28 5.29 -17.41
C ALA A 276 1.72 5.19 -15.93
N GLY A 277 1.33 4.14 -15.23
CA GLY A 277 1.66 3.83 -13.84
C GLY A 277 1.12 2.45 -13.45
N ILE A 278 1.26 2.08 -12.17
CA ILE A 278 0.79 0.80 -11.63
C ILE A 278 -0.62 0.95 -11.06
N LEU A 279 -1.55 0.11 -11.51
CA LEU A 279 -2.89 0.05 -10.93
C LEU A 279 -2.83 -0.47 -9.49
N ASP A 280 -3.46 0.26 -8.59
CA ASP A 280 -3.64 -0.11 -7.20
C ASP A 280 -5.11 -0.43 -6.88
N LEU A 281 -5.34 -1.44 -6.05
CA LEU A 281 -6.66 -1.92 -5.66
C LEU A 281 -6.86 -1.80 -4.15
N GLU A 282 -7.79 -0.94 -3.74
CA GLU A 282 -8.04 -0.67 -2.33
C GLU A 282 -8.80 -1.78 -1.62
N ARG A 283 -8.14 -2.40 -0.63
CA ARG A 283 -8.62 -3.53 0.16
C ARG A 283 -9.33 -4.56 -0.72
N SER A 284 -8.66 -4.95 -1.78
CA SER A 284 -9.22 -5.81 -2.80
C SER A 284 -8.13 -6.66 -3.44
N ARG A 285 -8.51 -7.54 -4.34
CA ARG A 285 -7.58 -8.37 -5.10
C ARG A 285 -8.27 -8.85 -6.36
N MET A 286 -7.46 -9.15 -7.35
CA MET A 286 -7.96 -9.73 -8.59
C MET A 286 -8.34 -11.19 -8.39
N ALA A 287 -9.41 -11.62 -9.05
CA ALA A 287 -9.84 -13.00 -9.04
C ALA A 287 -8.90 -13.90 -9.84
N GLU A 288 -8.40 -13.37 -10.96
CA GLU A 288 -7.57 -14.10 -11.91
C GLU A 288 -6.15 -13.54 -12.01
N LYS A 289 -5.24 -14.37 -12.51
CA LYS A 289 -3.86 -13.99 -12.84
C LYS A 289 -3.87 -12.87 -13.89
N GLN A 290 -3.03 -11.85 -13.70
CA GLN A 290 -2.77 -10.85 -14.73
C GLN A 290 -1.43 -11.07 -15.44
N ASP A 291 -1.30 -10.46 -16.62
CA ASP A 291 -0.04 -10.40 -17.38
C ASP A 291 0.75 -9.11 -17.11
N PHE A 292 0.17 -8.17 -16.38
CA PHE A 292 0.79 -6.91 -15.95
C PHE A 292 0.92 -6.88 -14.42
N PRO A 293 1.93 -6.18 -13.88
CA PRO A 293 2.06 -6.00 -12.44
C PRO A 293 1.00 -5.03 -11.91
N TRP A 294 0.53 -5.28 -10.70
CA TRP A 294 -0.43 -4.43 -10.00
C TRP A 294 -0.09 -4.35 -8.51
N LEU A 295 -0.67 -3.38 -7.81
CA LEU A 295 -0.58 -3.23 -6.37
C LEU A 295 -1.96 -3.45 -5.74
N THR A 296 -1.99 -3.93 -4.52
CA THR A 296 -3.12 -3.70 -3.62
C THR A 296 -2.62 -3.22 -2.28
N ASP A 297 -3.31 -2.23 -1.75
CA ASP A 297 -3.23 -1.81 -0.37
C ASP A 297 -4.28 -2.53 0.50
N ASP A 298 -3.85 -2.99 1.68
CA ASP A 298 -4.76 -3.47 2.72
C ASP A 298 -4.28 -2.99 4.09
N SER A 299 -5.15 -2.97 5.09
CA SER A 299 -4.80 -2.58 6.46
C SER A 299 -4.69 -3.78 7.37
N ILE A 300 -3.74 -3.75 8.30
CA ILE A 300 -3.64 -4.73 9.37
C ILE A 300 -4.92 -4.77 10.24
N ASP A 301 -5.69 -3.69 10.26
CA ASP A 301 -6.97 -3.57 10.96
C ASP A 301 -8.17 -3.70 10.00
N TRP A 302 -9.17 -4.51 10.38
CA TRP A 302 -10.43 -4.64 9.66
C TRP A 302 -11.27 -3.34 9.65
N LYS A 303 -11.11 -2.47 10.64
CA LYS A 303 -11.95 -1.29 10.88
C LYS A 303 -11.41 -0.02 10.23
N ALA A 304 -10.13 0.29 10.41
CA ALA A 304 -9.56 1.60 10.05
C ALA A 304 -8.18 1.52 9.36
N TRP A 305 -7.73 2.63 8.79
CA TRP A 305 -6.36 2.79 8.33
C TRP A 305 -5.48 3.47 9.38
N CYS A 306 -6.01 4.35 10.23
CA CYS A 306 -5.26 4.88 11.38
C CYS A 306 -5.49 4.08 12.68
N HIS A 307 -4.80 4.48 13.75
CA HIS A 307 -5.08 3.97 15.09
C HIS A 307 -6.47 4.36 15.60
N ILE A 308 -7.15 3.40 16.21
CA ILE A 308 -8.41 3.57 16.95
C ILE A 308 -8.33 2.81 18.28
N ASP A 309 -9.08 3.23 19.29
CA ASP A 309 -9.07 2.64 20.63
C ASP A 309 -9.64 1.21 20.71
N ASP A 310 -10.50 0.83 19.75
CA ASP A 310 -11.10 -0.51 19.64
C ASP A 310 -10.73 -1.18 18.30
N PRO A 311 -9.45 -1.54 18.10
CA PRO A 311 -9.00 -2.14 16.85
C PRO A 311 -9.54 -3.56 16.66
N ASN A 312 -9.62 -4.02 15.42
CA ASN A 312 -9.86 -5.43 15.11
C ASN A 312 -8.81 -5.92 14.11
N TYR A 313 -7.67 -6.34 14.61
CA TYR A 313 -6.53 -6.72 13.78
C TYR A 313 -6.74 -8.10 13.12
N LYS A 314 -6.45 -8.17 11.81
CA LYS A 314 -6.40 -9.41 11.01
C LYS A 314 -5.42 -10.42 11.60
N SER A 315 -5.70 -11.71 11.48
CA SER A 315 -4.72 -12.74 11.88
C SER A 315 -3.49 -12.71 10.95
N PRO A 316 -2.32 -13.14 11.44
CA PRO A 316 -1.13 -13.35 10.61
C PRO A 316 -1.41 -14.30 9.44
N ASP A 317 -2.13 -15.39 9.69
CA ASP A 317 -2.58 -16.36 8.69
C ASP A 317 -3.32 -15.68 7.53
N ARG A 318 -4.30 -14.82 7.85
CA ARG A 318 -5.04 -14.02 6.86
C ARG A 318 -4.12 -13.12 6.04
N LEU A 319 -3.13 -12.48 6.67
CA LEU A 319 -2.23 -11.54 5.99
C LEU A 319 -1.24 -12.29 5.07
N ILE A 320 -0.73 -13.43 5.51
CA ILE A 320 0.17 -14.30 4.73
C ILE A 320 -0.56 -14.88 3.52
N ASP A 321 -1.76 -15.44 3.72
CA ASP A 321 -2.58 -15.96 2.62
C ASP A 321 -2.91 -14.88 1.59
N PHE A 322 -3.20 -13.67 2.06
CA PHE A 322 -3.45 -12.54 1.18
C PHE A 322 -2.21 -12.18 0.35
N LEU A 323 -1.03 -12.11 0.98
CA LEU A 323 0.23 -11.90 0.28
C LEU A 323 0.47 -12.98 -0.79
N VAL A 324 0.34 -14.25 -0.41
CA VAL A 324 0.58 -15.39 -1.32
C VAL A 324 -0.36 -15.36 -2.53
N ASP A 325 -1.66 -15.11 -2.32
CA ASP A 325 -2.66 -15.03 -3.39
C ASP A 325 -2.42 -13.82 -4.33
N VAL A 326 -2.03 -12.68 -3.77
CA VAL A 326 -1.68 -11.48 -4.55
C VAL A 326 -0.45 -11.75 -5.43
N VAL A 327 0.60 -12.32 -4.84
CA VAL A 327 1.86 -12.60 -5.55
C VAL A 327 1.67 -13.60 -6.68
N SER A 328 0.87 -14.65 -6.48
CA SER A 328 0.62 -15.66 -7.52
C SER A 328 -0.18 -15.10 -8.72
N LYS A 329 -0.82 -13.94 -8.55
CA LYS A 329 -1.60 -13.24 -9.59
C LYS A 329 -0.90 -12.01 -10.17
N ASN A 330 0.41 -11.90 -9.96
CA ASN A 330 1.29 -10.82 -10.44
C ASN A 330 1.20 -9.52 -9.65
N GLY A 331 0.62 -9.54 -8.46
CA GLY A 331 0.47 -8.36 -7.61
C GLY A 331 1.61 -8.17 -6.61
N CYS A 332 1.68 -6.97 -6.04
CA CYS A 332 2.38 -6.67 -4.80
C CYS A 332 1.38 -6.22 -3.73
N LEU A 333 1.69 -6.52 -2.46
CA LEU A 333 0.92 -6.09 -1.30
C LEU A 333 1.61 -4.91 -0.62
N LEU A 334 0.88 -3.82 -0.43
CA LEU A 334 1.24 -2.71 0.45
C LEU A 334 0.39 -2.76 1.73
N LEU A 335 0.97 -3.24 2.83
CA LEU A 335 0.26 -3.37 4.10
C LEU A 335 0.34 -2.08 4.92
N ASN A 336 -0.81 -1.50 5.24
CA ASN A 336 -0.93 -0.40 6.17
C ASN A 336 -0.85 -0.89 7.63
N ILE A 337 -0.16 -0.11 8.46
CA ILE A 337 -0.19 -0.26 9.92
C ILE A 337 -0.76 0.98 10.62
N THR A 338 -1.07 0.83 11.92
CA THR A 338 -1.84 1.80 12.70
C THR A 338 -1.10 2.36 13.93
N PRO A 339 -0.03 3.16 13.77
CA PRO A 339 0.67 3.78 14.89
C PRO A 339 -0.21 4.76 15.67
N LYS A 340 -0.04 4.81 16.99
CA LYS A 340 -0.73 5.78 17.87
C LYS A 340 -0.25 7.19 17.59
N ALA A 341 -1.01 8.22 17.94
CA ALA A 341 -0.63 9.63 17.74
C ALA A 341 0.75 10.03 18.29
N ASN A 342 1.23 9.38 19.34
CA ASN A 342 2.57 9.62 19.88
C ASN A 342 3.70 8.92 19.09
N GLY A 343 3.40 8.11 18.06
CA GLY A 343 4.38 7.40 17.23
C GLY A 343 4.68 5.96 17.69
N GLU A 344 4.06 5.50 18.78
CA GLU A 344 4.18 4.12 19.22
C GLU A 344 3.37 3.18 18.31
N ILE A 345 4.02 2.16 17.75
CA ILE A 345 3.34 1.07 17.06
C ILE A 345 2.73 0.13 18.13
N PRO A 346 1.40 -0.13 18.12
CA PRO A 346 0.77 -1.02 19.08
C PRO A 346 1.34 -2.44 19.07
N GLU A 347 1.34 -3.12 20.21
CA GLU A 347 1.94 -4.46 20.32
C GLU A 347 1.27 -5.48 19.40
N GLY A 348 -0.07 -5.48 19.33
CA GLY A 348 -0.79 -6.37 18.41
C GLY A 348 -0.44 -6.17 16.94
N VAL A 349 0.01 -4.97 16.55
CA VAL A 349 0.53 -4.69 15.20
C VAL A 349 1.94 -5.28 15.05
N LYS A 350 2.83 -5.07 16.04
CA LYS A 350 4.19 -5.61 16.03
C LYS A 350 4.21 -7.13 15.96
N GLU A 351 3.41 -7.82 16.76
CA GLU A 351 3.30 -9.28 16.81
C GLU A 351 3.03 -9.86 15.42
N ARG A 352 2.01 -9.33 14.74
CA ARG A 352 1.63 -9.76 13.38
C ARG A 352 2.73 -9.50 12.36
N LEU A 353 3.35 -8.33 12.38
CA LEU A 353 4.47 -8.01 11.50
C LEU A 353 5.64 -8.97 11.72
N LEU A 354 5.98 -9.27 12.97
CA LEU A 354 7.07 -10.19 13.30
C LEU A 354 6.74 -11.64 12.92
N GLU A 355 5.48 -12.05 13.02
CA GLU A 355 5.03 -13.38 12.59
C GLU A 355 5.06 -13.53 11.06
N MET A 356 4.63 -12.50 10.31
CA MET A 356 4.82 -12.46 8.86
C MET A 356 6.30 -12.51 8.49
N GLY A 357 7.14 -11.76 9.21
CA GLY A 357 8.58 -11.76 9.06
C GLY A 357 9.23 -13.13 9.21
N LYS A 358 8.93 -13.82 10.32
CA LYS A 358 9.39 -15.20 10.56
C LYS A 358 8.95 -16.16 9.45
N TRP A 359 7.72 -16.01 8.94
CA TRP A 359 7.25 -16.82 7.84
C TRP A 359 8.02 -16.54 6.53
N LEU A 360 8.31 -15.27 6.23
CA LEU A 360 9.07 -14.83 5.06
C LEU A 360 10.57 -15.18 5.15
N GLU A 361 11.15 -15.32 6.34
CA GLU A 361 12.51 -15.87 6.50
C GLU A 361 12.61 -17.31 5.99
N VAL A 362 11.56 -18.11 6.19
CA VAL A 362 11.50 -19.52 5.76
C VAL A 362 11.02 -19.65 4.31
N ASN A 363 9.94 -18.96 3.96
CA ASN A 363 9.22 -19.16 2.70
C ASN A 363 9.50 -18.07 1.66
N GLY A 364 10.33 -17.06 1.98
CA GLY A 364 10.58 -15.91 1.12
C GLY A 364 11.17 -16.27 -0.25
N GLU A 365 11.84 -17.42 -0.39
CA GLU A 365 12.32 -17.93 -1.69
C GLU A 365 11.15 -18.19 -2.67
N ALA A 366 9.97 -18.55 -2.16
CA ALA A 366 8.76 -18.78 -2.93
C ALA A 366 7.96 -17.50 -3.21
N ILE A 367 8.41 -16.35 -2.69
CA ILE A 367 7.71 -15.06 -2.80
C ILE A 367 8.56 -14.07 -3.59
N TYR A 368 9.72 -13.71 -3.07
CA TYR A 368 10.54 -12.66 -3.64
C TYR A 368 11.21 -13.09 -4.94
N GLU A 369 11.31 -12.15 -5.88
CA GLU A 369 11.91 -12.39 -7.22
C GLU A 369 11.24 -13.52 -8.02
N THR A 370 10.05 -13.96 -7.59
CA THR A 370 9.26 -14.94 -8.33
C THR A 370 8.35 -14.28 -9.35
N ARG A 371 7.83 -15.05 -10.29
CA ARG A 371 6.77 -14.64 -11.21
C ARG A 371 5.58 -15.58 -11.08
N PRO A 372 4.38 -15.16 -11.49
CA PRO A 372 3.25 -16.08 -11.61
C PRO A 372 3.60 -17.27 -12.49
N TRP A 373 3.10 -18.45 -12.13
CA TRP A 373 3.13 -19.58 -13.03
C TRP A 373 2.05 -19.43 -14.13
N ARG A 374 1.95 -20.41 -15.03
CA ARG A 374 0.94 -20.41 -16.11
C ARG A 374 -0.49 -20.31 -15.58
N ILE A 375 -0.73 -20.81 -14.37
CA ILE A 375 -1.95 -20.59 -13.59
C ILE A 375 -1.54 -20.10 -12.20
N TYR A 376 -2.40 -19.32 -11.54
CA TYR A 376 -2.08 -18.71 -10.24
C TYR A 376 -2.27 -19.67 -9.06
N GLY A 377 -3.08 -20.71 -9.20
CA GLY A 377 -3.46 -21.59 -8.10
C GLY A 377 -4.52 -22.61 -8.48
N GLU A 378 -4.86 -23.48 -7.52
CA GLU A 378 -6.01 -24.38 -7.55
C GLU A 378 -6.70 -24.38 -6.18
N GLY A 379 -7.97 -24.79 -6.16
CA GLY A 379 -8.82 -24.78 -4.96
C GLY A 379 -10.27 -24.42 -5.30
N SER A 380 -11.12 -24.37 -4.28
CA SER A 380 -12.55 -24.07 -4.39
C SER A 380 -12.89 -22.62 -4.08
N MET A 381 -11.95 -21.86 -3.50
CA MET A 381 -12.11 -20.46 -3.13
C MET A 381 -12.36 -19.57 -4.35
N LYS A 382 -13.45 -18.80 -4.28
CA LYS A 382 -13.76 -17.74 -5.26
C LYS A 382 -13.50 -16.38 -4.65
N ILE A 383 -12.71 -15.57 -5.35
CA ILE A 383 -12.44 -14.19 -4.93
C ILE A 383 -13.59 -13.29 -5.35
N VAL A 384 -14.06 -12.47 -4.40
CA VAL A 384 -14.99 -11.38 -4.65
C VAL A 384 -14.19 -10.10 -4.85
N GLU A 385 -14.16 -9.61 -6.08
CA GLU A 385 -13.50 -8.35 -6.44
C GLU A 385 -14.33 -7.12 -6.03
N GLY A 386 -13.72 -5.95 -6.15
CA GLY A 386 -14.36 -4.65 -5.94
C GLY A 386 -13.70 -3.85 -4.82
N HIS A 387 -13.91 -2.54 -4.85
CA HIS A 387 -13.42 -1.62 -3.82
C HIS A 387 -13.95 -2.03 -2.44
N LEU A 388 -13.03 -2.17 -1.45
CA LEU A 388 -13.34 -2.60 -0.08
C LEU A 388 -14.07 -3.96 -0.02
N SER A 389 -13.61 -4.92 -0.83
CA SER A 389 -14.21 -6.26 -0.90
C SER A 389 -13.55 -7.28 0.05
N GLU A 390 -12.52 -6.89 0.80
CA GLU A 390 -11.72 -7.79 1.64
C GLU A 390 -12.57 -8.61 2.62
N LYS A 391 -13.61 -8.00 3.21
CA LYS A 391 -14.53 -8.66 4.16
C LYS A 391 -15.44 -9.70 3.52
N LYS A 392 -15.63 -9.65 2.20
CA LYS A 392 -16.45 -10.61 1.45
C LYS A 392 -15.67 -11.88 1.12
N ASN A 393 -14.35 -11.85 1.25
CA ASN A 393 -13.46 -12.95 0.96
C ASN A 393 -13.19 -13.75 2.23
N LYS A 394 -13.56 -15.02 2.24
CA LYS A 394 -13.34 -15.96 3.36
C LYS A 394 -11.85 -16.27 3.54
N ASP A 395 -11.51 -16.85 4.67
CA ASP A 395 -10.16 -17.38 4.91
C ASP A 395 -9.93 -18.63 4.06
N ALA A 396 -8.66 -18.91 3.72
CA ALA A 396 -8.31 -20.04 2.88
C ALA A 396 -8.45 -21.36 3.65
N THR A 397 -8.46 -22.46 2.91
CA THR A 397 -8.48 -23.82 3.48
C THR A 397 -7.32 -24.63 2.91
N ALA A 398 -7.14 -25.85 3.39
CA ALA A 398 -6.08 -26.74 2.92
C ALA A 398 -6.29 -27.24 1.47
N GLU A 399 -7.42 -26.92 0.85
CA GLU A 399 -7.67 -27.15 -0.59
C GLU A 399 -6.97 -26.11 -1.47
N GLU A 400 -6.60 -24.96 -0.90
CA GLU A 400 -6.08 -23.83 -1.64
C GLU A 400 -4.57 -23.92 -1.81
N ILE A 401 -4.13 -23.95 -3.07
CA ILE A 401 -2.73 -23.91 -3.45
C ILE A 401 -2.52 -22.70 -4.35
N ARG A 402 -1.41 -21.98 -4.15
CA ARG A 402 -0.96 -20.89 -5.02
C ARG A 402 0.40 -21.20 -5.60
N TYR A 403 0.64 -20.71 -6.82
CA TYR A 403 1.84 -21.03 -7.58
C TYR A 403 2.67 -19.80 -7.90
N THR A 404 3.97 -19.93 -7.70
CA THR A 404 4.97 -18.97 -8.18
C THR A 404 6.13 -19.73 -8.83
N THR A 405 6.91 -19.06 -9.67
CA THR A 405 8.08 -19.65 -10.32
C THR A 405 9.30 -18.75 -10.19
N LYS A 406 10.46 -19.39 -10.11
CA LYS A 406 11.76 -18.72 -10.24
C LYS A 406 12.70 -19.67 -10.97
N ASP A 407 13.29 -19.21 -12.07
CA ASP A 407 14.10 -20.02 -12.97
C ASP A 407 13.37 -21.29 -13.43
N GLN A 408 13.93 -22.48 -13.14
CA GLN A 408 13.32 -23.79 -13.45
C GLN A 408 12.60 -24.40 -12.25
N THR A 409 12.32 -23.60 -11.21
CA THR A 409 11.65 -24.05 -9.99
C THR A 409 10.21 -23.56 -9.97
N LEU A 410 9.29 -24.49 -9.71
CA LEU A 410 7.90 -24.19 -9.37
C LEU A 410 7.72 -24.29 -7.86
N TYR A 411 7.12 -23.27 -7.26
CA TYR A 411 6.67 -23.31 -5.88
C TYR A 411 5.18 -23.56 -5.83
N ALA A 412 4.77 -24.59 -5.10
CA ALA A 412 3.38 -24.85 -4.75
C ALA A 412 3.19 -24.49 -3.28
N ILE A 413 2.38 -23.48 -3.00
CA ILE A 413 2.19 -22.91 -1.67
C ILE A 413 0.80 -23.30 -1.19
N ALA A 414 0.72 -24.28 -0.29
CA ALA A 414 -0.55 -24.70 0.32
C ALA A 414 -0.92 -23.70 1.42
N LEU A 415 -2.10 -23.08 1.33
CA LEU A 415 -2.49 -22.00 2.26
C LEU A 415 -2.87 -22.51 3.65
N ALA A 416 -3.23 -23.78 3.78
CA ALA A 416 -3.33 -24.44 5.08
C ALA A 416 -2.84 -25.89 5.01
N TRP A 417 -2.57 -26.50 6.17
CA TRP A 417 -2.04 -27.86 6.26
C TRP A 417 -3.14 -28.90 5.98
N PRO A 418 -2.95 -29.82 5.01
CA PRO A 418 -3.88 -30.93 4.81
C PRO A 418 -3.84 -31.96 5.94
N GLU A 419 -4.91 -32.02 6.74
CA GLU A 419 -5.06 -32.99 7.85
C GLU A 419 -5.11 -34.46 7.38
N SER A 420 -5.28 -34.71 6.07
CA SER A 420 -5.16 -36.03 5.46
C SER A 420 -3.73 -36.59 5.48
N GLY A 421 -2.74 -35.75 5.80
CA GLY A 421 -1.31 -36.09 5.68
C GLY A 421 -0.82 -36.12 4.22
N LYS A 422 -1.62 -35.64 3.27
CA LYS A 422 -1.28 -35.65 1.83
C LYS A 422 -1.66 -34.33 1.17
N LEU A 423 -0.72 -33.75 0.42
CA LEU A 423 -1.00 -32.66 -0.52
C LEU A 423 -1.19 -33.25 -1.91
N VAL A 424 -2.29 -32.89 -2.58
CA VAL A 424 -2.59 -33.32 -3.95
C VAL A 424 -2.55 -32.10 -4.86
N ILE A 425 -1.74 -32.17 -5.92
CA ILE A 425 -1.59 -31.14 -6.93
C ILE A 425 -2.13 -31.68 -8.25
N ASN A 426 -3.19 -31.04 -8.77
CA ASN A 426 -3.88 -31.46 -9.99
C ASN A 426 -3.41 -30.71 -11.23
N SER A 427 -2.85 -29.52 -11.06
CA SER A 427 -2.60 -28.59 -12.18
C SER A 427 -1.35 -28.83 -13.01
N LEU A 428 -0.51 -29.80 -12.64
CA LEU A 428 0.77 -30.05 -13.32
C LEU A 428 0.61 -30.66 -14.73
N GLY A 429 -0.42 -31.46 -14.96
CA GLY A 429 -0.58 -32.20 -16.22
C GLY A 429 0.64 -33.07 -16.51
N ASP A 430 1.06 -33.12 -17.78
CA ASP A 430 2.29 -33.80 -18.23
C ASP A 430 3.58 -33.38 -17.50
N GLN A 431 3.62 -32.19 -16.86
CA GLN A 431 4.80 -31.75 -16.12
C GLN A 431 5.00 -32.55 -14.82
N ALA A 432 3.97 -33.21 -14.30
CA ALA A 432 4.07 -34.03 -13.10
C ALA A 432 5.14 -35.12 -13.26
N ALA A 433 5.15 -35.79 -14.42
CA ALA A 433 6.12 -36.84 -14.74
C ALA A 433 7.56 -36.34 -14.91
N LYS A 434 7.77 -35.02 -15.03
CA LYS A 434 9.10 -34.41 -15.19
C LYS A 434 9.71 -34.01 -13.84
N ILE A 435 8.95 -34.03 -12.75
CA ILE A 435 9.46 -33.63 -11.43
C ILE A 435 10.54 -34.61 -10.96
N LYS A 436 11.75 -34.09 -10.75
CA LYS A 436 12.92 -34.84 -10.29
C LYS A 436 13.11 -34.77 -8.77
N SER A 437 12.67 -33.69 -8.13
CA SER A 437 12.80 -33.51 -6.69
C SER A 437 11.73 -32.60 -6.12
N ILE A 438 11.30 -32.92 -4.90
CA ILE A 438 10.38 -32.10 -4.10
C ILE A 438 11.00 -31.89 -2.72
N SER A 439 11.01 -30.66 -2.23
CA SER A 439 11.37 -30.33 -0.84
C SER A 439 10.36 -29.35 -0.23
N LEU A 440 10.16 -29.42 1.08
CA LEU A 440 9.33 -28.47 1.83
C LEU A 440 10.24 -27.43 2.49
N LEU A 441 10.01 -26.14 2.22
CA LEU A 441 10.82 -25.08 2.84
C LEU A 441 10.66 -25.09 4.36
N GLY A 442 11.79 -24.94 5.07
CA GLY A 442 11.85 -25.03 6.54
C GLY A 442 11.84 -26.46 7.09
N SER A 443 11.97 -27.49 6.24
CA SER A 443 12.05 -28.89 6.67
C SER A 443 13.19 -29.64 5.99
N ASP A 444 13.90 -30.45 6.77
CA ASP A 444 14.90 -31.42 6.26
C ASP A 444 14.28 -32.81 5.98
N ALA A 445 12.96 -32.97 6.16
CA ALA A 445 12.30 -34.24 5.97
C ALA A 445 12.33 -34.68 4.51
N ALA A 446 12.72 -35.94 4.27
CA ALA A 446 12.61 -36.55 2.96
C ALA A 446 11.13 -36.83 2.64
N LEU A 447 10.62 -36.19 1.60
CA LEU A 447 9.24 -36.36 1.15
C LEU A 447 9.10 -37.60 0.27
N LYS A 448 7.99 -38.31 0.40
CA LYS A 448 7.57 -39.34 -0.55
C LYS A 448 6.48 -38.76 -1.45
N TRP A 449 6.52 -39.09 -2.73
CA TRP A 449 5.51 -38.66 -3.67
C TRP A 449 5.31 -39.69 -4.78
N ASN A 450 4.12 -39.69 -5.38
CA ASN A 450 3.82 -40.45 -6.58
C ASN A 450 3.11 -39.55 -7.61
N VAL A 451 3.24 -39.94 -8.88
CA VAL A 451 2.52 -39.32 -9.99
C VAL A 451 1.64 -40.37 -10.62
N GLU A 452 0.33 -40.15 -10.59
CA GLU A 452 -0.67 -41.04 -11.16
C GLU A 452 -1.72 -40.21 -11.88
N ASN A 453 -2.05 -40.57 -13.13
CA ASN A 453 -3.03 -39.85 -13.95
C ASN A 453 -2.79 -38.34 -13.98
N GLU A 454 -1.53 -37.92 -14.19
CA GLU A 454 -1.08 -36.51 -14.22
C GLU A 454 -1.24 -35.74 -12.89
N LYS A 455 -1.61 -36.41 -11.81
CA LYS A 455 -1.72 -35.83 -10.47
C LYS A 455 -0.49 -36.16 -9.65
N LEU A 456 0.05 -35.16 -8.97
CA LEU A 456 1.14 -35.33 -8.02
C LEU A 456 0.55 -35.41 -6.61
N THR A 457 0.83 -36.50 -5.89
CA THR A 457 0.49 -36.59 -4.46
C THR A 457 1.77 -36.64 -3.64
N ILE A 458 1.88 -35.76 -2.65
CA ILE A 458 3.01 -35.64 -1.74
C ILE A 458 2.56 -36.08 -0.35
N GLU A 459 3.26 -37.05 0.23
CA GLU A 459 3.08 -37.43 1.64
C GLU A 459 3.76 -36.38 2.53
N LEU A 460 2.98 -35.81 3.45
CA LEU A 460 3.44 -34.75 4.34
C LEU A 460 4.24 -35.32 5.52
N PRO A 461 5.26 -34.60 6.02
CA PRO A 461 5.94 -34.97 7.24
C PRO A 461 5.00 -34.87 8.45
N ALA A 462 5.34 -35.54 9.56
CA ALA A 462 4.54 -35.47 10.78
C ALA A 462 4.59 -34.08 11.45
N GLU A 463 5.71 -33.38 11.30
CA GLU A 463 5.94 -32.06 11.90
C GLU A 463 5.82 -30.96 10.84
N LYS A 464 5.08 -29.90 11.19
CA LYS A 464 4.93 -28.70 10.37
C LYS A 464 6.21 -27.86 10.48
N PRO A 465 6.76 -27.33 9.37
CA PRO A 465 7.97 -26.49 9.41
C PRO A 465 7.71 -25.07 9.93
N ASN A 466 6.46 -24.61 9.89
CA ASN A 466 5.99 -23.33 10.40
C ASN A 466 4.47 -23.40 10.64
N GLU A 467 3.85 -22.33 11.14
CA GLU A 467 2.42 -22.32 11.52
C GLU A 467 1.47 -22.03 10.35
N TYR A 468 1.91 -21.30 9.33
CA TYR A 468 1.07 -20.77 8.24
C TYR A 468 1.40 -21.46 6.91
N ALA A 469 0.97 -20.88 5.79
CA ALA A 469 1.14 -21.44 4.45
C ALA A 469 2.48 -22.16 4.18
N TYR A 470 2.43 -23.25 3.42
CA TYR A 470 3.52 -24.23 3.31
C TYR A 470 4.05 -24.30 1.87
N SER A 471 5.31 -23.91 1.68
CA SER A 471 5.91 -23.80 0.35
C SER A 471 6.68 -25.06 -0.05
N PHE A 472 6.18 -25.77 -1.06
CA PHE A 472 6.83 -26.92 -1.68
C PHE A 472 7.61 -26.45 -2.91
N LYS A 473 8.88 -26.86 -2.99
CA LYS A 473 9.79 -26.56 -4.09
C LYS A 473 9.87 -27.75 -5.03
N LEU A 474 9.37 -27.59 -6.25
CA LEU A 474 9.30 -28.62 -7.28
C LEU A 474 10.32 -28.30 -8.39
N LYS A 475 11.26 -29.23 -8.66
CA LYS A 475 12.26 -29.08 -9.74
C LYS A 475 12.07 -30.16 -10.80
N SER A 476 12.13 -29.76 -12.07
CA SER A 476 11.97 -30.65 -13.24
C SER A 476 13.29 -31.09 -13.89
#